data_AF-A0A6A6AGR6-F1
#
_entry.id   AF-A0A6A6AGR6-F1
#
_cell.length_a   1.000
_cell.length_b   1.000
_cell.length_c   1.000
_cell.angle_alpha   90.00
_cell.angle_beta   90.00
_cell.angle_gamma   90.00
#
_symmetry.space_group_name_H-M   'P 1'
#
loop_
_entity.id
_entity.type
_entity.pdbx_description
1 polymer ?
#
loop_
_entity_poly.entity_id
_entity_poly.type
_entity_poly.pdbx_seq_one_letter_code
_entity_poly.pdbx_strand_id
1 'polypeptide(L)'
;MPPLTSTVPTPIHPFESPTTLPTPHYPPLSLPDVEMDVLTRVAYLVLGLRDLWALRGIIGGAEEQRIVQEVEHALAEEVVSTLHALEMWGPRSDGDVKLENIGPDHNVEDFGREVLRTGSEMDDNIDTAKPDDPDPDPSQRCGVCLDAYTSSHPAFLISACNHIIGKPCLDTWLNGTAQNANLCPFCRMQMCERRARRPTGPSTNIFAEQNALVNRLTRALLLLQDMDILLTEFFAGGYAGSWLADTMCGVNMRLFENGVGFAFVQDEMEDLGWRLRRVDWAASD
;
A
#
# COMPACT_ATOMS: atom_id res chain seq x y z
N MET A 1 -87.38 -12.39 20.00
CA MET A 1 -86.53 -11.39 19.31
C MET A 1 -86.78 -10.04 19.94
N PRO A 2 -85.82 -9.42 20.62
CA PRO A 2 -85.99 -8.08 21.18
C PRO A 2 -85.67 -7.01 20.11
N PRO A 3 -86.25 -5.80 20.22
CA PRO A 3 -86.06 -4.74 19.24
C PRO A 3 -84.69 -4.08 19.39
N LEU A 4 -84.04 -3.78 18.27
CA LEU A 4 -82.79 -3.02 18.18
C LEU A 4 -83.06 -1.55 18.50
N THR A 5 -82.53 -1.08 19.63
CA THR A 5 -82.48 0.35 19.97
C THR A 5 -81.38 1.05 19.16
N SER A 6 -81.79 2.00 18.32
CA SER A 6 -80.93 2.92 17.59
C SER A 6 -80.31 3.94 18.56
N THR A 7 -79.00 3.87 18.77
CA THR A 7 -78.21 4.87 19.47
C THR A 7 -77.80 5.97 18.49
N VAL A 8 -78.25 7.20 18.77
CA VAL A 8 -77.83 8.41 18.07
C VAL A 8 -76.38 8.75 18.47
N PRO A 9 -75.47 9.02 17.52
CA PRO A 9 -74.09 9.38 17.83
C PRO A 9 -73.99 10.78 18.44
N THR A 10 -73.22 10.89 19.52
CA THR A 10 -72.92 12.11 20.26
C THR A 10 -72.11 13.09 19.38
N PRO A 11 -72.33 14.42 19.47
CA PRO A 11 -71.56 15.40 18.70
C PRO A 11 -70.08 15.37 19.13
N ILE A 12 -69.19 15.20 18.16
CA ILE A 12 -67.73 15.29 18.34
C ILE A 12 -67.40 16.77 18.59
N HIS A 13 -66.84 17.08 19.76
CA HIS A 13 -66.33 18.42 20.06
C HIS A 13 -65.16 18.76 19.12
N PRO A 14 -65.05 20.00 18.64
CA PRO A 14 -63.91 20.44 17.85
C PRO A 14 -62.62 20.30 18.67
N PHE A 15 -61.66 19.56 18.14
CA PHE A 15 -60.30 19.48 18.66
C PHE A 15 -59.71 20.89 18.72
N GLU A 16 -59.38 21.37 19.92
CA GLU A 16 -58.58 22.58 20.10
C GLU A 16 -57.22 22.36 19.46
N SER A 17 -56.84 23.23 18.53
CA SER A 17 -55.54 23.20 17.87
C SER A 17 -54.42 23.21 18.92
N PRO A 18 -53.44 22.29 18.87
CA PRO A 18 -52.37 22.26 19.85
C PRO A 18 -51.63 23.59 19.82
N THR A 19 -51.55 24.24 20.99
CA THR A 19 -50.79 25.46 21.20
C THR A 19 -49.35 25.22 20.75
N THR A 20 -48.91 25.90 19.69
CA THR A 20 -47.53 25.84 19.21
C THR A 20 -46.59 26.26 20.33
N LEU A 21 -45.91 25.29 20.93
CA LEU A 21 -44.83 25.53 21.88
C LEU A 21 -43.72 26.32 21.16
N PRO A 22 -43.11 27.32 21.82
CA PRO A 22 -42.03 28.09 21.23
C PRO A 22 -40.86 27.15 20.88
N THR A 23 -40.43 27.18 19.62
CA THR A 23 -39.24 26.46 19.16
C THR A 23 -38.02 26.95 19.92
N PRO A 24 -37.31 26.08 20.67
CA PRO A 24 -36.09 26.47 21.35
C PRO A 24 -35.02 26.92 20.32
N HIS A 25 -34.54 28.15 20.47
CA HIS A 25 -33.41 28.67 19.69
C HIS A 25 -32.10 28.12 20.25
N TYR A 26 -31.52 27.14 19.57
CA TYR A 26 -30.17 26.67 19.84
C TYR A 26 -29.17 27.41 18.94
N PRO A 27 -27.96 27.71 19.44
CA PRO A 27 -26.91 28.30 18.61
C PRO A 27 -26.55 27.34 17.46
N PRO A 28 -26.22 27.86 16.27
CA PRO A 28 -25.76 27.05 15.16
C PRO A 28 -24.47 26.31 15.53
N LEU A 29 -24.29 25.09 15.00
CA LEU A 29 -23.04 24.32 15.05
C LEU A 29 -21.96 25.06 14.24
N SER A 30 -21.43 26.14 14.83
CA SER A 30 -20.32 26.90 14.29
C SER A 30 -19.03 26.17 14.68
N LEU A 31 -18.27 25.69 13.70
CA LEU A 31 -16.94 25.14 13.96
C LEU A 31 -16.00 26.25 14.46
N PRO A 32 -15.08 25.96 15.38
CA PRO A 32 -14.02 26.88 15.74
C PRO A 32 -13.11 27.15 14.52
N ASP A 33 -12.59 28.37 14.41
CA ASP A 33 -11.75 28.86 13.29
C ASP A 33 -10.31 28.28 13.29
N VAL A 34 -10.16 27.04 13.76
CA VAL A 34 -8.89 26.32 13.85
C VAL A 34 -8.76 25.42 12.64
N GLU A 35 -7.61 25.46 11.96
CA GLU A 35 -7.30 24.53 10.88
C GLU A 35 -7.29 23.09 11.41
N MET A 36 -8.33 22.33 11.08
CA MET A 36 -8.51 20.92 11.47
C MET A 36 -8.35 20.02 10.26
N ASP A 37 -7.72 18.86 10.44
CA ASP A 37 -7.72 17.84 9.40
C ASP A 37 -9.14 17.34 9.13
N VAL A 38 -9.39 16.90 7.89
CA VAL A 38 -10.72 16.47 7.41
C VAL A 38 -11.38 15.47 8.35
N LEU A 39 -10.65 14.47 8.84
CA LEU A 39 -11.20 13.43 9.71
C LEU A 39 -11.55 13.96 11.11
N THR A 40 -10.80 14.92 11.63
CA THR A 40 -11.14 15.59 12.89
C THR A 40 -12.36 16.48 12.74
N ARG A 41 -12.48 17.22 11.63
CA ARG A 41 -13.69 18.00 11.33
C ARG A 41 -14.91 17.10 11.21
N VAL A 42 -14.81 16.01 10.45
CA VAL A 42 -15.90 15.04 10.30
C VAL A 42 -16.28 14.44 11.65
N ALA A 43 -15.33 13.96 12.45
CA ALA A 43 -15.61 13.40 13.77
C ALA A 43 -16.40 14.37 14.67
N TYR A 44 -16.08 15.67 14.61
CA TYR A 44 -16.84 16.70 15.34
C TYR A 44 -18.27 16.83 14.83
N LEU A 45 -18.49 16.82 13.51
CA LEU A 45 -19.83 16.85 12.92
C LEU A 45 -20.66 15.63 13.30
N VAL A 46 -20.05 14.43 13.29
CA VAL A 46 -20.71 13.18 13.71
C VAL A 46 -21.16 13.26 15.18
N LEU A 47 -20.28 13.74 16.07
CA LEU A 47 -20.63 13.95 17.49
C LEU A 47 -21.75 14.99 17.65
N GLY A 48 -21.67 16.10 16.91
CA GLY A 48 -22.71 17.13 16.93
C GLY A 48 -24.08 16.61 16.47
N LEU A 49 -24.13 15.77 15.44
CA LEU A 49 -25.35 15.11 14.98
C LEU A 49 -25.93 14.18 16.06
N ARG A 50 -25.08 13.40 16.74
CA ARG A 50 -25.50 12.53 17.85
C ARG A 50 -26.09 13.32 19.00
N ASP A 51 -25.47 14.43 19.39
CA ASP A 51 -25.97 15.29 20.47
C ASP A 51 -27.29 15.97 20.09
N LEU A 52 -27.42 16.47 18.85
CA LEU A 52 -28.66 17.03 18.34
C LEU A 52 -29.81 16.01 18.39
N TRP A 53 -29.54 14.77 18.02
CA TRP A 53 -30.52 13.69 18.11
C TRP A 53 -30.98 13.45 19.54
N ALA A 54 -30.03 13.28 20.47
CA ALA A 54 -30.31 13.02 21.87
C ALA A 54 -31.19 14.13 22.49
N LEU A 55 -31.06 15.37 22.02
CA LEU A 55 -31.84 16.51 22.50
C LEU A 55 -33.22 16.65 21.84
N ARG A 56 -33.35 16.36 20.54
CA ARG A 56 -34.57 16.66 19.76
C ARG A 56 -35.49 15.45 19.54
N GLY A 57 -34.97 14.23 19.62
CA GLY A 57 -35.73 12.99 19.41
C GLY A 57 -36.27 12.76 17.98
N ILE A 58 -36.17 13.75 17.08
CA ILE A 58 -36.54 13.65 15.67
C ILE A 58 -35.49 14.40 14.84
N ILE A 59 -34.90 13.70 13.88
CA ILE A 59 -34.06 14.27 12.81
C ILE A 59 -34.82 14.15 11.50
N GLY A 60 -34.74 15.20 10.67
CA GLY A 60 -35.39 15.25 9.37
C GLY A 60 -35.48 16.65 8.77
N GLY A 61 -34.81 17.64 9.35
CA GLY A 61 -34.71 18.97 8.78
C GLY A 61 -33.69 19.00 7.63
N ALA A 62 -33.82 20.02 6.78
CA ALA A 62 -32.92 20.23 5.66
C ALA A 62 -31.46 20.44 6.09
N GLU A 63 -31.23 20.97 7.30
CA GLU A 63 -29.88 21.21 7.81
C GLU A 63 -29.18 19.91 8.22
N GLU A 64 -29.88 18.99 8.90
CA GLU A 64 -29.30 17.71 9.25
C GLU A 64 -28.97 16.89 7.99
N GLN A 65 -29.84 16.91 6.97
CA GLN A 65 -29.57 16.28 5.69
C GLN A 65 -28.35 16.89 4.98
N ARG A 66 -28.17 18.21 5.05
CA ARG A 66 -26.98 18.90 4.53
C ARG A 66 -25.70 18.44 5.21
N ILE A 67 -25.71 18.32 6.55
CA ILE A 67 -24.55 17.84 7.32
C ILE A 67 -24.23 16.38 6.97
N VAL A 68 -25.24 15.51 6.83
CA VAL A 68 -25.04 14.11 6.44
C VAL A 68 -24.37 14.01 5.07
N GLN A 69 -24.85 14.76 4.08
CA GLN A 69 -24.25 14.81 2.73
C GLN A 69 -22.81 15.37 2.75
N GLU A 70 -22.56 16.40 3.57
CA GLU A 70 -21.22 16.97 3.73
C GLU A 70 -20.24 15.95 4.32
N VAL A 71 -20.66 15.21 5.35
CA VAL A 71 -19.88 14.15 5.99
C VAL A 71 -19.64 12.99 5.03
N GLU A 72 -20.67 12.54 4.31
CA GLU A 72 -20.58 11.48 3.30
C GLU A 72 -19.53 11.82 2.24
N HIS A 73 -19.66 13.00 1.63
CA HIS A 73 -18.74 13.45 0.59
C HIS A 73 -17.29 13.54 1.11
N ALA A 74 -17.10 14.15 2.28
CA ALA A 74 -15.77 14.31 2.88
C ALA A 74 -15.09 12.99 3.21
N LEU A 75 -15.81 12.02 3.80
CA LEU A 75 -15.26 10.70 4.11
C LEU A 75 -14.94 9.91 2.85
N ALA A 76 -15.81 9.98 1.85
CA ALA A 76 -15.64 9.21 0.65
C ALA A 76 -14.46 9.74 -0.21
N GLU A 77 -14.28 11.06 -0.29
CA GLU A 77 -13.06 11.67 -0.87
C GLU A 77 -11.79 11.28 -0.10
N GLU A 78 -11.85 11.26 1.23
CA GLU A 78 -10.72 10.88 2.07
C GLU A 78 -10.30 9.42 1.86
N VAL A 79 -11.26 8.51 1.73
CA VAL A 79 -11.01 7.10 1.41
C VAL A 79 -10.35 6.95 0.04
N VAL A 80 -10.89 7.61 -1.00
CA VAL A 80 -10.34 7.57 -2.35
C VAL A 80 -8.92 8.13 -2.39
N SER A 81 -8.70 9.31 -1.80
CA SER A 81 -7.39 9.96 -1.74
C SER A 81 -6.35 9.11 -1.00
N THR A 82 -6.73 8.52 0.15
CA THR A 82 -5.84 7.67 0.92
C THR A 82 -5.50 6.37 0.18
N LEU A 83 -6.46 5.73 -0.48
CA LEU A 83 -6.22 4.53 -1.29
C LEU A 83 -5.38 4.82 -2.54
N HIS A 84 -5.60 5.96 -3.19
CA HIS A 84 -4.75 6.41 -4.30
C HIS A 84 -3.31 6.62 -3.84
N ALA A 85 -3.09 7.26 -2.68
CA ALA A 85 -1.77 7.39 -2.09
C ALA A 85 -1.17 6.00 -1.80
N LEU A 86 -1.90 5.10 -1.14
CA LEU A 86 -1.43 3.73 -0.87
C LEU A 86 -1.04 2.97 -2.13
N GLU A 87 -1.73 3.19 -3.25
CA GLU A 87 -1.36 2.61 -4.55
C GLU A 87 -0.02 3.14 -5.05
N MET A 88 0.18 4.45 -4.97
CA MET A 88 1.43 5.11 -5.36
C MET A 88 2.63 4.68 -4.50
N TRP A 89 2.39 4.36 -3.23
CA TRP A 89 3.39 3.87 -2.28
C TRP A 89 3.53 2.35 -2.25
N GLY A 90 2.65 1.61 -2.94
CA GLY A 90 2.73 0.16 -3.03
C GLY A 90 4.07 -0.26 -3.64
N PRO A 91 4.69 -1.37 -3.18
CA PRO A 91 5.85 -1.90 -3.87
C PRO A 91 5.43 -2.20 -5.30
N ARG A 92 5.91 -1.40 -6.26
CA ARG A 92 5.83 -1.75 -7.68
C ARG A 92 6.42 -3.14 -7.78
N SER A 93 5.58 -4.12 -8.08
CA SER A 93 5.95 -5.55 -8.11
C SER A 93 7.06 -5.85 -9.12
N ASP A 94 7.38 -4.90 -10.00
CA ASP A 94 8.47 -4.96 -10.99
C ASP A 94 9.76 -4.24 -10.59
N GLY A 95 9.82 -3.58 -9.43
CA GLY A 95 11.07 -2.96 -8.99
C GLY A 95 12.00 -3.99 -8.37
N ASP A 96 13.09 -4.35 -9.06
CA ASP A 96 14.21 -5.09 -8.44
C ASP A 96 14.59 -4.40 -7.12
N VAL A 97 14.20 -5.01 -5.99
CA VAL A 97 14.54 -4.51 -4.67
C VAL A 97 16.05 -4.52 -4.58
N LYS A 98 16.67 -3.33 -4.65
CA LYS A 98 18.11 -3.20 -4.48
C LYS A 98 18.44 -3.81 -3.13
N LEU A 99 19.31 -4.81 -3.12
CA LEU A 99 19.81 -5.43 -1.90
C LEU A 99 21.22 -4.90 -1.63
N GLU A 100 21.56 -4.73 -0.36
CA GLU A 100 22.92 -4.53 0.12
C GLU A 100 23.31 -5.69 1.04
N ASN A 101 24.59 -6.03 1.03
CA ASN A 101 25.13 -7.04 1.93
C ASN A 101 25.32 -6.47 3.35
N ILE A 102 25.06 -7.30 4.36
CA ILE A 102 25.25 -6.99 5.78
C ILE A 102 26.55 -7.63 6.26
N GLY A 103 27.28 -6.93 7.12
CA GLY A 103 28.56 -7.38 7.66
C GLY A 103 29.75 -6.95 6.81
N PRO A 104 30.99 -7.27 7.25
CA PRO A 104 32.20 -6.90 6.53
C PRO A 104 32.29 -7.60 5.17
N ASP A 105 33.02 -7.00 4.24
CA ASP A 105 33.33 -7.60 2.96
C ASP A 105 34.26 -8.82 3.12
N HIS A 106 34.11 -9.77 2.21
CA HIS A 106 35.01 -10.91 2.13
C HIS A 106 36.37 -10.43 1.63
N ASN A 107 37.44 -10.85 2.31
CA ASN A 107 38.79 -10.63 1.82
C ASN A 107 39.09 -11.65 0.70
N VAL A 108 39.30 -11.18 -0.52
CA VAL A 108 39.55 -12.04 -1.69
C VAL A 108 40.75 -12.97 -1.50
N GLU A 109 41.74 -12.56 -0.71
CA GLU A 109 42.95 -13.34 -0.43
C GLU A 109 42.67 -14.65 0.31
N ASP A 110 41.54 -14.75 1.02
CA ASP A 110 41.16 -15.95 1.76
C ASP A 110 40.71 -17.09 0.81
N PHE A 111 40.48 -16.80 -0.48
CA PHE A 111 39.87 -17.72 -1.44
C PHE A 111 40.83 -18.25 -2.50
N GLY A 112 42.11 -17.90 -2.44
CA GLY A 112 43.05 -18.29 -3.48
C GLY A 112 44.42 -17.64 -3.37
N ARG A 113 45.09 -17.54 -4.51
CA ARG A 113 46.37 -16.85 -4.64
C ARG A 113 46.54 -16.26 -6.03
N GLU A 114 47.30 -15.18 -6.12
CA GLU A 114 47.76 -14.68 -7.41
C GLU A 114 48.70 -15.66 -8.09
N VAL A 115 48.56 -15.81 -9.40
CA VAL A 115 49.43 -16.61 -10.24
C VAL A 115 50.27 -15.66 -11.06
N LEU A 116 51.57 -15.58 -10.74
CA LEU A 116 52.52 -14.88 -11.58
C LEU A 116 52.59 -15.59 -12.92
N ARG A 117 52.02 -14.94 -13.94
CA ARG A 117 52.27 -15.34 -15.31
C ARG A 117 53.66 -14.85 -15.64
N THR A 118 54.63 -15.77 -15.59
CA THR A 118 55.97 -15.55 -16.09
C THR A 118 55.84 -15.17 -17.55
N GLY A 119 55.90 -13.87 -17.85
CA GLY A 119 55.99 -13.31 -19.20
C GLY A 119 57.32 -13.64 -19.89
N SER A 120 57.93 -14.78 -19.58
CA SER A 120 58.97 -15.42 -20.38
C SER A 120 58.24 -16.50 -21.16
N GLU A 121 57.80 -16.29 -22.39
CA GLU A 121 58.58 -15.79 -23.51
C GLU A 121 57.72 -14.81 -24.32
N MET A 122 57.92 -13.50 -24.09
CA MET A 122 57.74 -12.50 -25.15
C MET A 122 58.78 -12.80 -26.23
N ASP A 123 58.48 -13.76 -27.10
CA ASP A 123 58.94 -13.64 -28.48
C ASP A 123 58.17 -12.43 -29.03
N ASP A 124 58.88 -11.32 -29.27
CA ASP A 124 58.38 -10.10 -29.91
C ASP A 124 57.88 -10.32 -31.36
N ASN A 125 57.60 -11.56 -31.75
CA ASN A 125 56.97 -11.93 -32.98
C ASN A 125 55.44 -12.02 -32.78
N ILE A 126 54.83 -10.94 -32.28
CA ILE A 126 53.39 -10.67 -32.45
C ILE A 126 53.16 -10.35 -33.93
N ASP A 127 53.26 -11.41 -34.72
CA ASP A 127 52.77 -11.45 -36.07
C ASP A 127 51.26 -11.64 -35.96
N THR A 128 50.55 -10.52 -36.09
CA THR A 128 49.17 -10.43 -36.58
C THR A 128 48.26 -11.62 -36.22
N ALA A 129 47.83 -11.70 -34.96
CA ALA A 129 46.73 -12.56 -34.57
C ALA A 129 45.54 -12.29 -35.51
N LYS A 130 45.20 -13.28 -36.33
CA LYS A 130 44.02 -13.23 -37.20
C LYS A 130 42.79 -12.93 -36.33
N PRO A 131 41.95 -11.96 -36.68
CA PRO A 131 40.77 -11.58 -35.89
C PRO A 131 39.72 -12.69 -35.66
N ASP A 132 39.90 -13.88 -36.25
CA ASP A 132 38.86 -14.90 -36.40
C ASP A 132 39.13 -16.19 -35.58
N ASP A 133 40.05 -16.20 -34.62
CA ASP A 133 40.22 -17.37 -33.73
C ASP A 133 39.12 -17.35 -32.64
N PRO A 134 38.12 -18.26 -32.69
CA PRO A 134 36.86 -18.09 -31.99
C PRO A 134 36.90 -18.45 -30.49
N ASP A 135 38.06 -18.86 -29.95
CA ASP A 135 38.17 -19.29 -28.55
C ASP A 135 39.41 -18.67 -27.87
N PRO A 136 39.29 -17.47 -27.28
CA PRO A 136 40.39 -16.86 -26.56
C PRO A 136 40.79 -17.74 -25.37
N ASP A 137 42.04 -18.20 -25.35
CA ASP A 137 42.60 -19.04 -24.30
C ASP A 137 42.24 -18.49 -22.89
N PRO A 138 41.44 -19.20 -22.06
CA PRO A 138 40.97 -18.74 -20.74
C PRO A 138 42.12 -18.64 -19.73
N SER A 139 43.16 -19.43 -19.97
CA SER A 139 44.47 -18.91 -20.27
C SER A 139 44.80 -17.47 -19.86
N GLN A 140 44.75 -16.60 -20.87
CA GLN A 140 45.34 -15.27 -20.94
C GLN A 140 44.37 -14.15 -20.54
N ARG A 141 43.07 -14.45 -20.39
CA ARG A 141 42.01 -13.47 -20.17
C ARG A 141 41.05 -13.90 -19.07
N CYS A 142 40.51 -12.91 -18.36
CA CYS A 142 39.49 -13.13 -17.35
C CYS A 142 38.17 -13.53 -18.00
N GLY A 143 37.62 -14.69 -17.66
CA GLY A 143 36.33 -15.12 -18.22
C GLY A 143 35.10 -14.33 -17.73
N VAL A 144 35.26 -13.34 -16.85
CA VAL A 144 34.17 -12.46 -16.38
C VAL A 144 34.12 -11.15 -17.17
N CYS A 145 35.23 -10.40 -17.25
CA CYS A 145 35.29 -9.13 -17.98
C CYS A 145 35.90 -9.24 -19.38
N LEU A 146 36.48 -10.39 -19.74
CA LEU A 146 37.17 -10.69 -21.00
C LEU A 146 38.49 -9.91 -21.23
N ASP A 147 38.96 -9.17 -20.23
CA ASP A 147 40.23 -8.45 -20.26
C ASP A 147 41.43 -9.39 -20.06
N ALA A 148 42.56 -9.04 -20.68
CA ALA A 148 43.83 -9.72 -20.47
C ALA A 148 44.32 -9.58 -19.02
N TYR A 149 45.04 -10.59 -18.53
CA TYR A 149 45.69 -10.50 -17.22
C TYR A 149 46.90 -9.57 -17.28
N THR A 150 46.94 -8.60 -16.36
CA THR A 150 48.01 -7.59 -16.25
C THR A 150 48.40 -7.41 -14.79
N SER A 151 49.36 -6.54 -14.48
CA SER A 151 49.71 -6.21 -13.09
C SER A 151 48.58 -5.53 -12.32
N SER A 152 47.70 -4.76 -12.99
CA SER A 152 46.51 -4.17 -12.37
C SER A 152 45.31 -5.11 -12.38
N HIS A 153 45.36 -6.17 -13.17
CA HIS A 153 44.32 -7.20 -13.29
C HIS A 153 44.94 -8.60 -13.16
N PRO A 154 45.56 -8.93 -12.01
CA PRO A 154 46.33 -10.16 -11.88
C PRO A 154 45.42 -11.38 -11.94
N ALA A 155 45.93 -12.45 -12.54
CA ALA A 155 45.29 -13.76 -12.54
C ALA A 155 45.26 -14.33 -11.11
N PHE A 156 44.11 -14.79 -10.67
CA PHE A 156 43.88 -15.32 -9.32
C PHE A 156 43.31 -16.74 -9.40
N LEU A 157 43.99 -17.69 -8.78
CA LEU A 157 43.59 -19.11 -8.76
C LEU A 157 42.74 -19.39 -7.53
N ILE A 158 41.47 -19.75 -7.72
CA ILE A 158 40.53 -20.06 -6.64
C ILE A 158 40.90 -21.40 -6.01
N SER A 159 41.17 -21.43 -4.69
CA SER A 159 41.60 -22.64 -3.98
C SER A 159 40.57 -23.77 -3.98
N ALA A 160 39.28 -23.44 -3.99
CA ALA A 160 38.21 -24.44 -3.94
C ALA A 160 38.10 -25.30 -5.22
N CYS A 161 38.41 -24.72 -6.39
CA CYS A 161 38.12 -25.37 -7.67
C CYS A 161 39.19 -25.20 -8.76
N ASN A 162 40.29 -24.49 -8.47
CA ASN A 162 41.40 -24.21 -9.39
C ASN A 162 41.03 -23.45 -10.68
N HIS A 163 39.87 -22.80 -10.75
CA HIS A 163 39.59 -21.86 -11.84
C HIS A 163 40.36 -20.55 -11.64
N ILE A 164 40.78 -19.95 -12.76
CA ILE A 164 41.51 -18.69 -12.80
C ILE A 164 40.52 -17.57 -13.15
N ILE A 165 40.59 -16.48 -12.41
CA ILE A 165 39.77 -15.28 -12.59
C ILE A 165 40.62 -14.03 -12.31
N GLY A 166 40.27 -12.88 -12.89
CA GLY A 166 40.91 -11.62 -12.52
C GLY A 166 40.60 -11.29 -11.07
N LYS A 167 41.63 -11.01 -10.26
CA LYS A 167 41.47 -10.73 -8.83
C LYS A 167 40.39 -9.67 -8.50
N PRO A 168 40.35 -8.47 -9.14
CA PRO A 168 39.32 -7.48 -8.82
C PRO A 168 37.93 -7.89 -9.33
N CYS A 169 37.84 -8.73 -10.38
CA CYS A 169 36.56 -9.31 -10.79
C CYS A 169 36.04 -10.29 -9.73
N LEU A 170 36.91 -11.13 -9.15
CA LEU A 170 36.52 -12.04 -8.07
C LEU A 170 36.10 -11.27 -6.81
N ASP A 171 36.83 -10.22 -6.45
CA ASP A 171 36.49 -9.36 -5.31
C ASP A 171 35.10 -8.72 -5.49
N THR A 172 34.86 -8.12 -6.66
CA THR A 172 33.55 -7.56 -7.02
C THR A 172 32.45 -8.62 -7.02
N TRP A 173 32.76 -9.82 -7.50
CA TRP A 173 31.82 -10.94 -7.54
C TRP A 173 31.41 -11.40 -6.14
N LEU A 174 32.39 -11.66 -5.27
CA LEU A 174 32.19 -12.11 -3.88
C LEU A 174 31.44 -11.08 -3.05
N ASN A 175 31.76 -9.80 -3.24
CA ASN A 175 31.18 -8.69 -2.49
C ASN A 175 29.94 -8.08 -3.15
N GLY A 176 29.51 -8.63 -4.29
CA GLY A 176 28.29 -8.23 -4.99
C GLY A 176 27.01 -8.76 -4.36
N THR A 177 25.88 -8.30 -4.90
CA THR A 177 24.53 -8.63 -4.42
C THR A 177 23.80 -9.62 -5.33
N ALA A 178 24.52 -10.23 -6.28
CA ALA A 178 24.00 -11.32 -7.12
C ALA A 178 23.65 -12.56 -6.28
N GLN A 179 22.59 -13.29 -6.64
CA GLN A 179 22.11 -14.46 -5.88
C GLN A 179 23.19 -15.55 -5.68
N ASN A 180 24.12 -15.64 -6.64
CA ASN A 180 25.20 -16.63 -6.74
C ASN A 180 26.61 -16.05 -6.50
N ALA A 181 26.71 -14.86 -5.88
CA ALA A 181 27.97 -14.20 -5.56
C ALA A 181 28.96 -15.06 -4.74
N ASN A 182 28.45 -16.05 -3.99
CA ASN A 182 29.26 -16.97 -3.18
C ASN A 182 29.73 -18.23 -3.93
N LEU A 183 29.40 -18.36 -5.22
CA LEU A 183 29.74 -19.51 -6.07
C LEU A 183 30.75 -19.09 -7.13
N CYS A 184 31.66 -20.00 -7.50
CA CYS A 184 32.57 -19.80 -8.62
C CYS A 184 31.78 -19.52 -9.92
N PRO A 185 32.08 -18.46 -10.69
CA PRO A 185 31.33 -18.13 -11.90
C PRO A 185 31.47 -19.18 -13.01
N PHE A 186 32.50 -20.03 -12.96
CA PHE A 186 32.76 -21.05 -13.98
C PHE A 186 32.10 -22.39 -13.66
N CYS A 187 32.33 -22.92 -12.46
CA CYS A 187 31.87 -24.27 -12.09
C CYS A 187 30.77 -24.30 -11.00
N ARG A 188 30.39 -23.12 -10.48
CA ARG A 188 29.41 -22.96 -9.40
C ARG A 188 29.77 -23.65 -8.09
N MET A 189 31.02 -24.10 -7.92
CA MET A 189 31.51 -24.58 -6.64
C MET A 189 31.43 -23.47 -5.59
N GLN A 190 30.87 -23.79 -4.43
CA GLN A 190 30.73 -22.83 -3.34
C GLN A 190 32.10 -22.42 -2.80
N MET A 191 32.35 -21.10 -2.74
CA MET A 191 33.61 -20.54 -2.25
C MET A 191 33.48 -20.07 -0.80
N CYS A 192 32.31 -19.51 -0.43
CA CYS A 192 32.03 -19.01 0.92
C CYS A 192 30.56 -19.22 1.33
N GLU A 193 30.29 -18.97 2.60
CA GLU A 193 28.92 -18.71 3.07
C GLU A 193 28.43 -17.38 2.53
N ARG A 194 27.15 -17.35 2.14
CA ARG A 194 26.53 -16.15 1.60
C ARG A 194 26.25 -15.16 2.71
N ARG A 195 26.66 -13.90 2.51
CA ARG A 195 26.34 -12.80 3.43
C ARG A 195 24.83 -12.57 3.51
N ALA A 196 24.38 -12.24 4.72
CA ALA A 196 23.02 -11.75 4.94
C ALA A 196 22.81 -10.47 4.11
N ARG A 197 21.59 -10.25 3.62
CA ARG A 197 21.24 -9.08 2.80
C ARG A 197 20.05 -8.35 3.39
N ARG A 198 20.01 -7.04 3.19
CA ARG A 198 18.82 -6.21 3.44
C ARG A 198 18.53 -5.34 2.23
N PRO A 199 17.28 -4.92 2.02
CA PRO A 199 16.95 -3.91 1.02
C PRO A 199 17.71 -2.59 1.24
N THR A 200 18.33 -2.08 0.17
CA THR A 200 18.95 -0.75 0.07
C THR A 200 17.87 0.26 -0.29
N GLY A 201 17.32 0.96 0.69
CA GLY A 201 16.29 1.97 0.48
C GLY A 201 15.75 2.54 1.79
N PRO A 202 14.97 3.64 1.75
CA PRO A 202 14.43 4.31 2.93
C PRO A 202 13.31 3.47 3.56
N SER A 203 13.69 2.31 4.12
CA SER A 203 12.75 1.35 4.70
C SER A 203 11.97 1.99 5.85
N THR A 204 12.61 2.78 6.70
CA THR A 204 11.93 3.39 7.84
C THR A 204 10.89 4.43 7.43
N ASN A 205 11.15 5.27 6.41
CA ASN A 205 10.19 6.31 6.02
C ASN A 205 9.01 5.74 5.23
N ILE A 206 9.26 4.84 4.27
CA ILE A 206 8.18 4.23 3.47
C ILE A 206 7.22 3.45 4.37
N PHE A 207 7.73 2.65 5.31
CA PHE A 207 6.84 1.93 6.23
C PHE A 207 6.09 2.88 7.17
N ALA A 208 6.72 3.97 7.63
CA ALA A 208 6.05 4.96 8.46
C ALA A 208 4.93 5.69 7.70
N GLU A 209 5.18 6.10 6.46
CA GLU A 209 4.19 6.75 5.58
C GLU A 209 3.05 5.80 5.21
N GLN A 210 3.35 4.55 4.83
CA GLN A 210 2.34 3.52 4.59
C GLN A 210 1.48 3.26 5.84
N ASN A 211 2.10 3.13 7.02
CA ASN A 211 1.37 2.95 8.27
C ASN A 211 0.49 4.17 8.59
N ALA A 212 0.97 5.39 8.32
CA ALA A 212 0.18 6.60 8.52
C ALA A 212 -1.06 6.62 7.60
N LEU A 213 -0.90 6.22 6.33
CA LEU A 213 -2.02 6.10 5.39
C LEU A 213 -3.01 4.99 5.80
N VAL A 214 -2.52 3.83 6.23
CA VAL A 214 -3.39 2.74 6.74
C VAL A 214 -4.17 3.19 7.97
N ASN A 215 -3.54 3.89 8.92
CA ASN A 215 -4.22 4.44 10.08
C ASN A 215 -5.28 5.47 9.69
N ARG A 216 -4.97 6.32 8.71
CA ARG A 216 -5.89 7.33 8.17
C ARG A 216 -7.11 6.70 7.50
N LEU A 217 -6.90 5.68 6.67
CA LEU A 217 -7.95 4.90 6.04
C LEU A 217 -8.84 4.21 7.08
N THR A 218 -8.21 3.57 8.07
CA THR A 218 -8.93 2.88 9.16
C THR A 218 -9.84 3.86 9.90
N ARG A 219 -9.33 5.05 10.24
CA ARG A 219 -10.13 6.09 10.89
C ARG A 219 -11.28 6.59 10.02
N ALA A 220 -11.08 6.76 8.72
CA ALA A 220 -12.15 7.14 7.80
C ALA A 220 -13.27 6.08 7.73
N LEU A 221 -12.89 4.80 7.66
CA LEU A 221 -13.84 3.68 7.62
C LEU A 221 -14.63 3.53 8.93
N LEU A 222 -13.99 3.74 10.08
CA LEU A 222 -14.68 3.76 11.37
C LEU A 222 -15.70 4.90 11.45
N LEU A 223 -15.36 6.09 10.94
CA LEU A 223 -16.31 7.22 10.90
C LEU A 223 -17.49 6.96 9.94
N LEU A 224 -17.27 6.28 8.81
CA LEU A 224 -18.36 5.83 7.93
C LEU A 224 -19.28 4.84 8.66
N GLN A 225 -18.71 3.90 9.41
CA GLN A 225 -19.49 2.94 10.20
C GLN A 225 -20.28 3.62 11.33
N ASP A 226 -19.67 4.55 12.06
CA ASP A 226 -20.33 5.33 13.11
C ASP A 226 -21.51 6.13 12.54
N MET A 227 -21.33 6.73 11.35
CA MET A 227 -22.42 7.43 10.65
C MET A 227 -23.55 6.49 10.25
N ASP A 228 -23.25 5.31 9.71
CA ASP A 228 -24.27 4.32 9.32
C ASP A 228 -25.08 3.85 10.54
N ILE A 229 -24.42 3.63 11.68
CA ILE A 229 -25.09 3.29 12.95
C ILE A 229 -26.02 4.44 13.39
N LEU A 230 -25.55 5.68 13.36
CA LEU A 230 -26.36 6.84 13.74
C LEU A 230 -27.58 6.99 12.82
N LEU A 231 -27.40 6.91 11.50
CA LEU A 231 -28.52 6.99 10.55
C LEU A 231 -29.52 5.84 10.74
N THR A 232 -29.03 4.64 11.05
CA THR A 232 -29.86 3.48 11.38
C THR A 232 -30.72 3.72 12.62
N GLU A 233 -30.11 4.26 13.69
CA GLU A 233 -30.82 4.66 14.92
C GLU A 233 -31.85 5.77 14.64
N PHE A 234 -31.54 6.71 13.75
CA PHE A 234 -32.40 7.87 13.47
C PHE A 234 -33.65 7.52 12.64
N PHE A 235 -33.51 6.64 11.65
CA PHE A 235 -34.57 6.34 10.68
C PHE A 235 -35.30 5.02 10.95
N ALA A 236 -35.22 4.50 12.18
CA ALA A 236 -35.95 3.31 12.65
C ALA A 236 -35.84 2.10 11.69
N GLY A 237 -34.64 1.87 11.14
CA GLY A 237 -34.32 0.69 10.32
C GLY A 237 -34.73 0.74 8.84
N GLY A 238 -35.55 1.70 8.39
CA GLY A 238 -36.00 1.75 6.99
C GLY A 238 -34.94 2.22 5.98
N TYR A 239 -33.91 2.92 6.46
CA TYR A 239 -32.77 3.44 5.69
C TYR A 239 -31.43 2.78 6.08
N ALA A 240 -31.47 1.87 7.05
CA ALA A 240 -30.29 1.24 7.63
C ALA A 240 -29.61 0.31 6.62
N GLY A 241 -28.31 0.53 6.37
CA GLY A 241 -27.50 -0.28 5.45
C GLY A 241 -27.52 0.15 3.98
N SER A 242 -28.54 0.89 3.51
CA SER A 242 -28.51 1.42 2.14
C SER A 242 -27.51 2.56 2.01
N TRP A 243 -27.40 3.44 3.02
CA TRP A 243 -26.51 4.58 2.97
C TRP A 243 -25.03 4.18 2.87
N LEU A 244 -24.57 3.27 3.74
CA LEU A 244 -23.19 2.79 3.66
C LEU A 244 -22.93 2.05 2.34
N ALA A 245 -23.89 1.26 1.87
CA ALA A 245 -23.77 0.55 0.60
C ALA A 245 -23.68 1.52 -0.59
N ASP A 246 -24.52 2.54 -0.65
CA ASP A 246 -24.52 3.58 -1.67
C ASP A 246 -23.20 4.36 -1.63
N THR A 247 -22.72 4.70 -0.43
CA THR A 247 -21.44 5.39 -0.23
C THR A 247 -20.28 4.54 -0.74
N MET A 248 -20.23 3.24 -0.38
CA MET A 248 -19.18 2.32 -0.83
C MET A 248 -19.23 2.09 -2.35
N CYS A 249 -20.42 2.03 -2.94
CA CYS A 249 -20.60 2.00 -4.39
C CYS A 249 -20.01 3.26 -5.05
N GLY A 250 -20.30 4.45 -4.51
CA GLY A 250 -19.74 5.71 -4.97
C GLY A 250 -18.22 5.84 -4.78
N VAL A 251 -17.66 5.24 -3.73
CA VAL A 251 -16.20 5.11 -3.54
C VAL A 251 -15.61 4.20 -4.63
N ASN A 252 -16.17 3.01 -4.84
CA ASN A 252 -15.69 2.06 -5.85
C ASN A 252 -15.72 2.66 -7.25
N MET A 253 -16.79 3.38 -7.61
CA MET A 253 -16.89 4.06 -8.91
C MET A 253 -15.73 5.04 -9.10
N ARG A 254 -15.43 5.87 -8.09
CA ARG A 254 -14.28 6.80 -8.14
C ARG A 254 -12.95 6.07 -8.18
N LEU A 255 -12.77 4.98 -7.44
CA LEU A 255 -11.54 4.19 -7.49
C LEU A 255 -11.30 3.63 -8.90
N PHE A 256 -12.36 3.11 -9.53
CA PHE A 256 -12.33 2.64 -10.92
C PHE A 256 -11.99 3.77 -11.90
N GLU A 257 -12.69 4.91 -11.84
CA GLU A 257 -12.44 6.07 -12.71
C GLU A 257 -11.01 6.62 -12.58
N ASN A 258 -10.40 6.52 -11.41
CA ASN A 258 -9.03 6.95 -11.15
C ASN A 258 -7.98 5.85 -11.38
N GLY A 259 -8.38 4.66 -11.84
CA GLY A 259 -7.47 3.53 -12.08
C GLY A 259 -6.77 3.01 -10.83
N VAL A 260 -7.36 3.20 -9.65
CA VAL A 260 -6.80 2.77 -8.36
C VAL A 260 -7.15 1.29 -8.16
N GLY A 261 -6.15 0.41 -8.05
CA GLY A 261 -6.30 -1.06 -7.99
C GLY A 261 -6.92 -1.65 -6.72
N PHE A 262 -7.89 -0.96 -6.12
CA PHE A 262 -8.61 -1.34 -4.92
C PHE A 262 -10.13 -1.28 -5.13
N ALA A 263 -10.88 -2.19 -4.50
CA ALA A 263 -12.33 -2.14 -4.43
C ALA A 263 -12.83 -2.64 -3.08
N PHE A 264 -13.93 -2.06 -2.61
CA PHE A 264 -14.72 -2.59 -1.49
C PHE A 264 -15.70 -3.63 -2.02
N VAL A 265 -15.67 -4.84 -1.47
CA VAL A 265 -16.58 -5.94 -1.82
C VAL A 265 -17.41 -6.28 -0.61
N GLN A 266 -18.73 -6.33 -0.77
CA GLN A 266 -19.63 -6.78 0.27
C GLN A 266 -19.51 -8.30 0.42
N ASP A 267 -19.22 -8.76 1.64
CA ASP A 267 -19.15 -10.20 1.93
C ASP A 267 -20.46 -10.67 2.57
N GLU A 268 -21.31 -11.31 1.78
CA GLU A 268 -22.63 -11.79 2.22
C GLU A 268 -22.55 -13.00 3.16
N MET A 269 -21.43 -13.73 3.20
CA MET A 269 -21.37 -15.03 3.86
C MET A 269 -20.95 -14.98 5.33
N GLU A 270 -20.29 -13.91 5.79
CA GLU A 270 -19.64 -13.91 7.10
C GLU A 270 -20.12 -12.80 8.06
N ASP A 271 -21.20 -12.06 7.77
CA ASP A 271 -21.62 -10.85 8.51
C ASP A 271 -20.49 -9.79 8.66
N LEU A 272 -19.40 -9.94 7.90
CA LEU A 272 -18.18 -9.15 8.00
C LEU A 272 -18.24 -7.83 7.24
N GLY A 273 -19.37 -7.52 6.60
CA GLY A 273 -19.62 -6.26 5.91
C GLY A 273 -18.74 -6.05 4.68
N TRP A 274 -18.28 -4.82 4.47
CA TRP A 274 -17.46 -4.41 3.33
C TRP A 274 -15.98 -4.70 3.57
N ARG A 275 -15.33 -5.39 2.62
CA ARG A 275 -13.88 -5.67 2.66
C ARG A 275 -13.15 -4.99 1.52
N LEU A 276 -12.01 -4.38 1.84
CA LEU A 276 -11.09 -3.87 0.83
C LEU A 276 -10.34 -5.02 0.17
N ARG A 277 -10.34 -5.09 -1.15
CA ARG A 277 -9.58 -6.06 -1.97
C ARG A 277 -8.77 -5.33 -3.03
N ARG A 278 -7.64 -5.93 -3.43
CA ARG A 278 -6.98 -5.53 -4.69
C ARG A 278 -7.75 -6.09 -5.86
N VAL A 279 -7.87 -5.30 -6.92
CA VAL A 279 -8.56 -5.66 -8.15
C VAL A 279 -7.72 -5.23 -9.35
N ASP A 280 -7.74 -6.07 -10.37
CA ASP A 280 -7.24 -5.72 -11.69
C ASP A 280 -8.44 -5.32 -12.55
N TRP A 281 -8.64 -4.01 -12.70
CA TRP A 281 -9.77 -3.48 -13.47
C TRP A 281 -9.68 -3.87 -14.96
N ALA A 282 -8.49 -4.14 -15.49
CA ALA A 282 -8.30 -4.52 -16.88
C ALA A 282 -8.68 -5.99 -17.16
N ALA A 283 -8.74 -6.83 -16.13
CA ALA A 283 -9.09 -8.25 -16.26
C ALA A 283 -10.60 -8.51 -16.20
N SER A 284 -11.43 -7.47 -16.09
CA SER A 284 -12.89 -7.57 -15.88
C SER A 284 -13.72 -7.35 -17.15
N ASP A 285 -13.08 -7.07 -18.30
CA ASP A 285 -13.67 -6.98 -19.64
C ASP A 285 -13.56 -8.31 -20.41
#